data_AF-A0AAJ0GQA8-F1
#
_entry.id   AF-A0AAJ0GQA8-F1
#
_cell.length_a   1.000
_cell.length_b   1.000
_cell.length_c   1.000
_cell.angle_alpha   90.00
_cell.angle_beta   90.00
_cell.angle_gamma   90.00
#
_symmetry.space_group_name_H-M   'P 1'
#
loop_
_entity.id
_entity.type
_entity.pdbx_description
1 polymer ?
#
loop_
_entity_poly.entity_id
_entity_poly.type
_entity_poly.pdbx_seq_one_letter_code
_entity_poly.pdbx_strand_id
1 'polypeptide(L)'
;MASSRSARAAPSAGPAYRPYFGVEIEIFVKLRDGLEQRLKDIHHDRYNGRAYQNLPAYYQQWNFTLSNAADNGSREIAEQKAKQRLCVGLAVEHLIKEVLGKNNGWACKPDASLREFEIKDAESRWKWWGIEIVSPAMSTSRPWRTEIESVFKAVGKEFEFWTHECCSTHVHVSPGPDKKTKYRLSDLVDKAKGAYLWEEALCELIEPKRRKSVWARPNHKVYAGLEYANVANYGWKVVFDELENAAMDGTERFLNRMRGGPVGTSDCTRYVSTSFHPTDRLGTVELRRQAGSASATTVIYRVLFAVTLHVSGLSYPYAKASDRRDHPTAQELIAELSYCMGQLPKTCSSTSFINWLRWCVARYAGGYQPSELETNVHEMKLRLGAVYPNVNLPARTRPQGPSIPDATSRDSPSGSRTITRPAPTPTHAASPPPSRPVAGIVRYDLPERPAPRRDSRDGRARSPPPPATQGRRAVSRPPPGSSSRAAPEARAQLIALDETRAGRSRRPLS
;
A
#
# COMPACT_ATOMS: atom_id res chain seq x y z
N MET A 1 7.66 36.31 15.63
CA MET A 1 7.57 36.62 14.18
C MET A 1 6.58 35.67 13.51
N ALA A 2 5.36 36.13 13.23
CA ALA A 2 4.40 35.39 12.42
C ALA A 2 4.93 35.35 10.98
N SER A 3 5.39 34.19 10.52
CA SER A 3 5.75 33.98 9.11
C SER A 3 4.48 34.22 8.29
N SER A 4 4.43 35.35 7.58
CA SER A 4 3.37 35.66 6.63
C SER A 4 3.37 34.54 5.59
N ARG A 5 2.39 33.63 5.69
CA ARG A 5 2.16 32.61 4.67
C ARG A 5 1.87 33.37 3.38
N SER A 6 2.89 33.50 2.53
CA SER A 6 2.75 33.99 1.17
C SER A 6 1.63 33.16 0.54
N ALA A 7 0.50 33.80 0.28
CA ALA A 7 -0.63 33.17 -0.36
C ALA A 7 -0.13 32.68 -1.73
N ARG A 8 0.06 31.37 -1.85
CA ARG A 8 0.47 30.73 -3.10
C ARG A 8 -0.57 31.15 -4.13
N ALA A 9 -0.14 31.88 -5.16
CA ALA A 9 -1.04 32.36 -6.21
C ALA A 9 -1.91 31.20 -6.70
N ALA A 10 -3.20 31.46 -6.95
CA ALA A 10 -4.10 30.46 -7.49
C ALA A 10 -3.44 29.84 -8.73
N PRO A 11 -3.43 28.50 -8.87
CA PRO A 11 -2.71 27.85 -9.94
C PRO A 11 -3.18 28.43 -11.28
N SER A 12 -2.25 29.05 -12.02
CA SER A 12 -2.48 29.39 -13.42
C SER A 12 -2.97 28.13 -14.13
N ALA A 13 -3.97 28.26 -15.01
CA ALA A 13 -4.66 27.16 -15.69
C ALA A 13 -3.75 26.34 -16.62
N GLY A 14 -2.75 25.68 -16.05
CA GLY A 14 -1.96 24.65 -16.73
C GLY A 14 -2.86 23.49 -17.11
N PRO A 15 -2.41 22.63 -18.04
CA PRO A 15 -3.17 21.46 -18.44
C PRO A 15 -3.46 20.60 -17.21
N ALA A 16 -4.76 20.37 -16.94
CA ALA A 16 -5.19 19.55 -15.81
C ALA A 16 -4.49 18.19 -15.83
N TYR A 17 -3.95 17.74 -14.70
CA TYR A 17 -3.35 16.41 -14.58
C TYR A 17 -4.45 15.37 -14.75
N ARG A 18 -4.30 14.42 -15.69
CA ARG A 18 -5.30 13.37 -15.97
C ARG A 18 -4.72 11.97 -15.76
N PRO A 19 -4.24 11.64 -14.55
CA PRO A 19 -3.69 10.32 -14.30
C PRO A 19 -4.76 9.24 -14.46
N TYR A 20 -4.30 8.03 -14.71
CA TYR A 20 -5.09 6.82 -14.64
C TYR A 20 -4.78 6.13 -13.32
N PHE A 21 -5.73 5.35 -12.82
CA PHE A 21 -5.52 4.56 -11.62
C PHE A 21 -6.21 3.21 -11.69
N GLY A 22 -5.68 2.22 -10.98
CA GLY A 22 -6.35 0.97 -10.67
C GLY A 22 -6.40 0.80 -9.15
N VAL A 23 -7.42 0.10 -8.64
CA VAL A 23 -7.56 -0.18 -7.21
C VAL A 23 -7.72 -1.69 -6.98
N GLU A 24 -6.99 -2.20 -6.00
CA GLU A 24 -7.13 -3.56 -5.45
C GLU A 24 -7.76 -3.42 -4.06
N ILE A 25 -8.87 -4.09 -3.84
CA ILE A 25 -9.70 -3.99 -2.64
C ILE A 25 -9.73 -5.35 -1.98
N GLU A 26 -8.91 -5.54 -0.97
CA GLU A 26 -8.93 -6.74 -0.13
C GLU A 26 -10.06 -6.59 0.91
N ILE A 27 -10.96 -7.57 0.97
CA ILE A 27 -12.17 -7.51 1.78
C ILE A 27 -12.67 -8.91 2.14
N PHE A 28 -13.36 -9.02 3.27
CA PHE A 28 -14.11 -10.23 3.61
C PHE A 28 -15.59 -10.06 3.25
N VAL A 29 -16.16 -11.11 2.66
CA VAL A 29 -17.60 -11.15 2.33
C VAL A 29 -18.29 -12.37 2.93
N LYS A 30 -19.55 -12.20 3.32
CA LYS A 30 -20.44 -13.26 3.80
C LYS A 30 -21.75 -13.16 3.03
N LEU A 31 -22.36 -14.26 2.60
CA LEU A 31 -23.72 -14.21 2.06
C LEU A 31 -24.67 -13.61 3.10
N ARG A 32 -25.64 -12.84 2.65
CA ARG A 32 -26.75 -12.41 3.51
C ARG A 32 -27.62 -13.62 3.87
N ASP A 33 -28.10 -13.65 5.11
CA ASP A 33 -28.81 -14.81 5.67
C ASP A 33 -30.00 -15.26 4.82
N GLY A 34 -30.79 -14.32 4.29
CA GLY A 34 -31.95 -14.64 3.44
C GLY A 34 -31.57 -15.33 2.11
N LEU A 35 -30.45 -14.94 1.50
CA LEU A 35 -29.95 -15.61 0.30
C LEU A 35 -29.28 -16.93 0.65
N GLU A 36 -28.50 -16.99 1.73
CA GLU A 36 -27.87 -18.22 2.21
C GLU A 36 -28.93 -19.31 2.48
N GLN A 37 -30.00 -18.96 3.18
CA GLN A 37 -31.08 -19.91 3.49
C GLN A 37 -31.77 -20.40 2.21
N ARG A 38 -32.13 -19.49 1.30
CA ARG A 38 -32.74 -19.85 0.01
C ARG A 38 -31.85 -20.81 -0.80
N LEU A 39 -30.53 -20.57 -0.83
CA LEU A 39 -29.60 -21.44 -1.55
C LEU A 39 -29.47 -22.81 -0.88
N LYS A 40 -29.47 -22.87 0.46
CA LYS A 40 -29.52 -24.12 1.23
C LYS A 40 -30.76 -24.95 0.92
N ASP A 41 -31.92 -24.31 0.84
CA ASP A 41 -33.18 -24.97 0.50
C ASP A 41 -33.11 -25.58 -0.91
N ILE A 42 -32.60 -24.82 -1.89
CA ILE A 42 -32.39 -25.33 -3.27
C ILE A 42 -31.38 -26.50 -3.30
N HIS A 43 -30.34 -26.45 -2.46
CA HIS A 43 -29.37 -27.54 -2.32
C HIS A 43 -29.95 -28.79 -1.67
N HIS A 44 -30.85 -28.62 -0.69
CA HIS A 44 -31.57 -29.74 -0.07
C HIS A 44 -32.40 -30.50 -1.11
N ASP A 45 -33.02 -29.77 -2.03
CA ASP A 45 -33.87 -30.32 -3.10
C ASP A 45 -33.09 -30.79 -4.35
N ARG A 46 -31.75 -30.86 -4.30
CA ARG A 46 -30.90 -31.11 -5.50
C ARG A 46 -31.24 -32.39 -6.28
N TYR A 47 -31.79 -33.40 -5.62
CA TYR A 47 -32.14 -34.68 -6.26
C TYR A 47 -33.48 -34.62 -7.01
N ASN A 48 -34.34 -33.64 -6.69
CA ASN A 48 -35.70 -33.57 -7.18
C ASN A 48 -36.01 -32.29 -7.99
N GLY A 49 -35.15 -31.27 -7.93
CA GLY A 49 -35.49 -29.92 -8.40
C GLY A 49 -34.75 -29.42 -9.64
N ARG A 50 -35.50 -28.98 -10.66
CA ARG A 50 -34.98 -28.13 -11.76
C ARG A 50 -34.31 -26.84 -11.24
N ALA A 51 -34.69 -26.37 -10.05
CA ALA A 51 -34.14 -25.17 -9.43
C ALA A 51 -32.62 -25.25 -9.21
N TYR A 52 -32.09 -26.39 -8.76
CA TYR A 52 -30.66 -26.58 -8.56
C TYR A 52 -29.88 -26.50 -9.88
N GLN A 53 -30.40 -27.15 -10.93
CA GLN A 53 -29.78 -27.15 -12.27
C GLN A 53 -29.72 -25.75 -12.89
N ASN A 54 -30.65 -24.87 -12.51
CA ASN A 54 -30.71 -23.48 -12.96
C ASN A 54 -29.82 -22.53 -12.14
N LEU A 55 -29.24 -22.98 -11.02
CA LEU A 55 -28.30 -22.14 -10.27
C LEU A 55 -27.02 -21.92 -11.09
N PRO A 56 -26.41 -20.72 -11.02
CA PRO A 56 -25.05 -20.52 -11.49
C PRO A 56 -24.08 -21.55 -10.88
N ALA A 57 -23.10 -22.00 -11.66
CA ALA A 57 -22.17 -23.05 -11.26
C ALA A 57 -21.45 -22.77 -9.93
N TYR A 58 -21.14 -21.50 -9.63
CA TYR A 58 -20.51 -21.11 -8.37
C TYR A 58 -21.43 -21.29 -7.15
N TYR A 59 -22.76 -21.24 -7.30
CA TYR A 59 -23.69 -21.58 -6.22
C TYR A 59 -23.96 -23.07 -6.12
N GLN A 60 -23.96 -23.80 -7.25
CA GLN A 60 -24.03 -25.26 -7.23
C GLN A 60 -22.84 -25.88 -6.48
N GLN A 61 -21.66 -25.28 -6.61
CA GLN A 61 -20.42 -25.75 -5.99
C GLN A 61 -20.19 -25.18 -4.58
N TRP A 62 -21.11 -24.34 -4.07
CA TRP A 62 -20.96 -23.69 -2.77
C TRP A 62 -21.08 -24.71 -1.63
N ASN A 63 -20.09 -24.73 -0.73
CA ASN A 63 -20.09 -25.60 0.44
C ASN A 63 -20.58 -24.85 1.68
N PHE A 64 -21.87 -25.00 2.01
CA PHE A 64 -22.51 -24.34 3.15
C PHE A 64 -22.11 -24.87 4.53
N THR A 65 -21.46 -26.03 4.60
CA THR A 65 -20.98 -26.60 5.86
C THR A 65 -19.50 -26.34 6.09
N LEU A 66 -18.79 -25.84 5.08
CA LEU A 66 -17.38 -25.48 5.20
C LEU A 66 -17.22 -24.23 6.06
N SER A 67 -16.48 -24.39 7.14
CA SER A 67 -16.07 -23.30 8.03
C SER A 67 -14.71 -22.75 7.62
N ASN A 68 -14.56 -21.43 7.64
CA ASN A 68 -13.27 -20.77 7.46
C ASN A 68 -12.37 -20.85 8.72
N ALA A 69 -12.88 -21.40 9.85
CA ALA A 69 -12.17 -21.42 11.13
C ALA A 69 -10.81 -22.13 11.00
N ALA A 70 -9.90 -21.82 11.92
CA ALA A 70 -8.45 -22.11 11.93
C ALA A 70 -7.95 -23.30 11.08
N ASP A 71 -6.79 -23.10 10.45
CA ASP A 71 -6.11 -24.00 9.50
C ASP A 71 -5.54 -25.30 10.09
N ASN A 72 -6.13 -25.85 11.14
CA ASN A 72 -5.74 -27.15 11.69
C ASN A 72 -6.17 -28.33 10.79
N GLY A 73 -6.66 -28.03 9.59
CA GLY A 73 -7.22 -28.99 8.66
C GLY A 73 -6.15 -29.71 7.85
N SER A 74 -6.49 -30.92 7.43
CA SER A 74 -5.74 -31.66 6.41
C SER A 74 -5.59 -30.84 5.13
N ARG A 75 -4.65 -31.24 4.26
CA ARG A 75 -4.51 -30.70 2.90
C ARG A 75 -5.85 -30.64 2.14
N GLU A 76 -6.72 -31.61 2.37
CA GLU A 76 -8.06 -31.66 1.78
C GLU A 76 -8.94 -30.47 2.19
N ILE A 77 -8.93 -30.08 3.48
CA ILE A 77 -9.69 -28.91 3.97
C ILE A 77 -9.13 -27.64 3.33
N ALA A 78 -7.81 -27.50 3.19
CA ALA A 78 -7.20 -26.35 2.52
C ALA A 78 -7.64 -26.26 1.04
N GLU A 79 -7.70 -27.38 0.33
CA GLU A 79 -8.21 -27.45 -1.05
C GLU A 79 -9.70 -27.10 -1.13
N GLN A 80 -10.52 -27.55 -0.17
CA GLN A 80 -11.93 -27.16 -0.08
C GLN A 80 -12.10 -25.65 0.18
N LYS A 81 -11.33 -25.06 1.09
CA LYS A 81 -11.32 -23.60 1.34
C LYS A 81 -10.91 -22.82 0.09
N ALA A 82 -9.90 -23.28 -0.64
CA ALA A 82 -9.49 -22.66 -1.89
C ALA A 82 -10.62 -22.69 -2.96
N LYS A 83 -11.30 -23.83 -3.12
CA LYS A 83 -12.46 -23.95 -4.01
C LYS A 83 -13.62 -23.05 -3.58
N GLN A 84 -13.87 -22.95 -2.28
CA GLN A 84 -14.91 -22.08 -1.74
C GLN A 84 -14.62 -20.60 -2.00
N ARG A 85 -13.38 -20.13 -1.77
CA ARG A 85 -12.97 -18.77 -2.12
C ARG A 85 -13.13 -18.49 -3.62
N LEU A 86 -12.81 -19.48 -4.47
CA LEU A 86 -13.03 -19.36 -5.91
C LEU A 86 -14.52 -19.18 -6.26
N CYS A 87 -15.41 -19.95 -5.63
CA CYS A 87 -16.85 -19.80 -5.82
C CYS A 87 -17.34 -18.43 -5.38
N VAL A 88 -16.87 -17.94 -4.23
CA VAL A 88 -17.19 -16.60 -3.72
C VAL A 88 -16.73 -15.52 -4.70
N GLY A 89 -15.47 -15.60 -5.17
CA GLY A 89 -14.93 -14.65 -6.14
C GLY A 89 -15.72 -14.64 -7.46
N LEU A 90 -16.06 -15.82 -7.98
CA LEU A 90 -16.88 -15.93 -9.21
C LEU A 90 -18.29 -15.35 -9.03
N ALA A 91 -18.92 -15.54 -7.88
CA ALA A 91 -20.22 -14.94 -7.57
C ALA A 91 -20.12 -13.41 -7.55
N VAL A 92 -19.13 -12.85 -6.84
CA VAL A 92 -18.89 -11.41 -6.77
C VAL A 92 -18.59 -10.81 -8.15
N GLU A 93 -17.72 -11.45 -8.93
CA GLU A 93 -17.41 -11.01 -10.29
C GLU A 93 -18.65 -11.05 -11.21
N HIS A 94 -19.52 -12.04 -11.03
CA HIS A 94 -20.78 -12.12 -11.76
C HIS A 94 -21.69 -10.92 -11.47
N LEU A 95 -21.91 -10.58 -10.19
CA LEU A 95 -22.71 -9.42 -9.79
C LEU A 95 -22.16 -8.10 -10.36
N ILE A 96 -20.83 -7.97 -10.43
CA ILE A 96 -20.18 -6.81 -11.05
C ILE A 96 -20.46 -6.78 -12.56
N LYS A 97 -20.38 -7.92 -13.25
CA LYS A 97 -20.69 -8.02 -14.68
C LYS A 97 -22.15 -7.75 -15.00
N GLU A 98 -23.08 -8.08 -14.11
CA GLU A 98 -24.50 -7.75 -14.31
C GLU A 98 -24.75 -6.24 -14.30
N VAL A 99 -24.09 -5.50 -13.40
CA VAL A 99 -24.31 -4.05 -13.27
C VAL A 99 -23.45 -3.22 -14.23
N LEU A 100 -22.23 -3.65 -14.57
CA LEU A 100 -21.31 -2.91 -15.44
C LEU A 100 -21.21 -3.47 -16.87
N GLY A 101 -21.81 -4.62 -17.16
CA GLY A 101 -21.68 -5.33 -18.44
C GLY A 101 -20.47 -6.28 -18.48
N LYS A 102 -20.46 -7.25 -19.41
CA LYS A 102 -19.47 -8.36 -19.42
C LYS A 102 -18.00 -7.93 -19.61
N ASN A 103 -17.75 -6.82 -20.30
CA ASN A 103 -16.42 -6.35 -20.67
C ASN A 103 -15.94 -5.15 -19.83
N ASN A 104 -16.43 -5.04 -18.60
CA ASN A 104 -16.11 -3.90 -17.72
C ASN A 104 -14.66 -3.90 -17.21
N GLY A 105 -13.95 -5.03 -17.29
CA GLY A 105 -12.54 -5.16 -16.91
C GLY A 105 -12.27 -5.33 -15.41
N TRP A 106 -13.28 -5.26 -14.55
CA TRP A 106 -13.18 -5.67 -13.15
C TRP A 106 -13.04 -7.18 -13.04
N ALA A 107 -12.31 -7.61 -12.02
CA ALA A 107 -12.14 -9.01 -11.67
C ALA A 107 -12.29 -9.19 -10.16
N CYS A 108 -12.65 -10.39 -9.74
CA CYS A 108 -12.60 -10.78 -8.33
C CYS A 108 -11.83 -12.07 -8.17
N LYS A 109 -10.88 -12.10 -7.24
CA LYS A 109 -9.99 -13.25 -7.05
C LYS A 109 -9.97 -13.68 -5.58
N PRO A 110 -9.75 -14.98 -5.30
CA PRO A 110 -9.30 -15.41 -4.00
C PRO A 110 -7.97 -14.72 -3.66
N ASP A 111 -7.85 -14.19 -2.45
CA ASP A 111 -6.56 -13.72 -1.94
C ASP A 111 -6.11 -14.60 -0.77
N ALA A 112 -4.99 -15.30 -0.97
CA ALA A 112 -4.39 -16.16 0.04
C ALA A 112 -3.70 -15.37 1.15
N SER A 113 -3.46 -14.07 0.97
CA SER A 113 -2.92 -13.17 1.99
C SER A 113 -3.94 -12.89 3.11
N LEU A 114 -5.23 -13.05 2.80
CA LEU A 114 -6.32 -12.85 3.74
C LEU A 114 -6.48 -14.07 4.64
N ARG A 115 -6.28 -13.83 5.93
CA ARG A 115 -6.34 -14.85 6.98
C ARG A 115 -7.70 -14.79 7.67
N GLU A 116 -8.70 -15.49 7.13
CA GLU A 116 -10.07 -15.48 7.67
C GLU A 116 -10.14 -15.88 9.14
N PHE A 117 -9.26 -16.79 9.56
CA PHE A 117 -9.18 -17.25 10.94
C PHE A 117 -8.75 -16.17 11.95
N GLU A 118 -8.25 -15.02 11.48
CA GLU A 118 -7.88 -13.88 12.33
C GLU A 118 -9.05 -12.96 12.66
N ILE A 119 -10.18 -13.10 11.96
CA ILE A 119 -11.40 -12.34 12.24
C ILE A 119 -11.93 -12.73 13.62
N LYS A 120 -12.05 -11.76 14.53
CA LYS A 120 -12.45 -12.00 15.92
C LYS A 120 -13.84 -11.49 16.24
N ASP A 121 -14.19 -10.33 15.69
CA ASP A 121 -15.34 -9.55 16.15
C ASP A 121 -16.57 -9.72 15.24
N ALA A 122 -16.43 -10.38 14.09
CA ALA A 122 -17.53 -10.59 13.16
C ALA A 122 -18.53 -11.65 13.66
N GLU A 123 -19.82 -11.35 13.51
CA GLU A 123 -20.87 -12.35 13.69
C GLU A 123 -20.72 -13.49 12.68
N SER A 124 -20.92 -14.73 13.13
CA SER A 124 -20.73 -15.92 12.31
C SER A 124 -19.37 -15.93 11.61
N ARG A 125 -18.30 -15.57 12.33
CA ARG A 125 -16.94 -15.39 11.79
C ARG A 125 -16.48 -16.52 10.86
N TRP A 126 -16.97 -17.75 11.08
CA TRP A 126 -16.68 -18.94 10.25
C TRP A 126 -17.19 -18.88 8.80
N LYS A 127 -18.02 -17.90 8.44
CA LYS A 127 -18.66 -17.80 7.12
C LYS A 127 -18.08 -16.70 6.21
N TRP A 128 -17.09 -15.96 6.69
CA TRP A 128 -16.50 -14.83 5.97
C TRP A 128 -15.37 -15.27 5.04
N TRP A 129 -15.40 -14.91 3.76
CA TRP A 129 -14.40 -15.37 2.81
C TRP A 129 -13.57 -14.19 2.30
N GLY A 130 -12.24 -14.34 2.35
CA GLY A 130 -11.31 -13.32 1.86
C GLY A 130 -11.28 -13.30 0.33
N ILE A 131 -11.52 -12.13 -0.23
CA ILE A 131 -11.44 -11.87 -1.66
C ILE A 131 -10.69 -10.56 -1.95
N GLU A 132 -10.19 -10.45 -3.17
CA GLU A 132 -9.64 -9.22 -3.72
C GLU A 132 -10.47 -8.81 -4.95
N ILE A 133 -11.06 -7.61 -4.89
CA ILE A 133 -11.75 -6.99 -6.03
C ILE A 133 -10.75 -6.05 -6.71
N VAL A 134 -10.47 -6.29 -8.00
CA VAL A 134 -9.48 -5.54 -8.77
C VAL A 134 -10.18 -4.76 -9.88
N SER A 135 -9.98 -3.44 -9.90
CA SER A 135 -10.54 -2.58 -10.94
C SER A 135 -9.72 -2.62 -12.24
N PRO A 136 -10.32 -2.27 -13.39
CA PRO A 136 -9.54 -1.88 -14.55
C PRO A 136 -8.77 -0.58 -14.27
N ALA A 137 -7.90 -0.19 -15.21
CA ALA A 137 -7.33 1.15 -15.20
C ALA A 137 -8.40 2.18 -15.58
N MET A 138 -8.78 3.01 -14.62
CA MET A 138 -9.79 4.04 -14.75
C MET A 138 -9.14 5.40 -14.96
N SER A 139 -9.72 6.20 -15.87
CA SER A 139 -9.32 7.59 -16.05
C SER A 139 -9.90 8.44 -14.93
N THR A 140 -9.09 9.28 -14.30
CA THR A 140 -9.60 10.30 -13.36
C THR A 140 -10.58 11.28 -14.00
N SER A 141 -10.60 11.40 -15.33
CA SER A 141 -11.53 12.27 -16.07
C SER A 141 -12.90 11.64 -16.35
N ARG A 142 -13.09 10.35 -16.07
CA ARG A 142 -14.36 9.62 -16.26
C ARG A 142 -15.15 9.55 -14.94
N PRO A 143 -16.45 9.18 -14.95
CA PRO A 143 -17.28 9.06 -13.74
C PRO A 143 -16.94 7.78 -12.91
N TRP A 144 -15.66 7.58 -12.58
CA TRP A 144 -15.15 6.38 -11.91
C TRP A 144 -15.74 6.17 -10.50
N ARG A 145 -16.19 7.23 -9.82
CA ARG A 145 -16.83 7.12 -8.49
C ARG A 145 -18.14 6.33 -8.56
N THR A 146 -18.99 6.65 -9.54
CA THR A 146 -20.27 5.97 -9.77
C THR A 146 -20.06 4.50 -10.13
N GLU A 147 -18.96 4.17 -10.80
CA GLU A 147 -18.58 2.79 -11.09
C GLU A 147 -18.26 2.01 -9.81
N ILE A 148 -17.43 2.56 -8.92
CA ILE A 148 -17.12 1.97 -7.60
C ILE A 148 -18.39 1.83 -6.75
N GLU A 149 -19.24 2.86 -6.70
CA GLU A 149 -20.52 2.82 -6.00
C GLU A 149 -21.43 1.71 -6.54
N SER A 150 -21.47 1.53 -7.86
CA SER A 150 -22.27 0.49 -8.52
C SER A 150 -21.78 -0.90 -8.16
N VAL A 151 -20.45 -1.12 -8.10
CA VAL A 151 -19.84 -2.38 -7.65
C VAL A 151 -20.28 -2.71 -6.23
N PHE A 152 -20.05 -1.80 -5.27
CA PHE A 152 -20.41 -2.05 -3.87
C PHE A 152 -21.91 -2.21 -3.67
N LYS A 153 -22.73 -1.45 -4.41
CA LYS A 153 -24.19 -1.58 -4.35
C LYS A 153 -24.64 -2.93 -4.88
N ALA A 154 -24.09 -3.42 -5.99
CA ALA A 154 -24.44 -4.71 -6.57
C ALA A 154 -24.02 -5.86 -5.66
N VAL A 155 -22.77 -5.87 -5.21
CA VAL A 155 -22.25 -6.90 -4.30
C VAL A 155 -22.98 -6.86 -2.96
N GLY A 156 -23.25 -5.67 -2.43
CA GLY A 156 -23.95 -5.47 -1.15
C GLY A 156 -25.41 -5.91 -1.11
N LYS A 157 -26.03 -6.22 -2.27
CA LYS A 157 -27.38 -6.83 -2.33
C LYS A 157 -27.39 -8.26 -1.82
N GLU A 158 -26.30 -8.98 -2.05
CA GLU A 158 -26.20 -10.42 -1.76
C GLU A 158 -25.20 -10.74 -0.66
N PHE A 159 -24.20 -9.87 -0.49
CA PHE A 159 -23.13 -10.04 0.47
C PHE A 159 -23.12 -8.93 1.53
N GLU A 160 -22.71 -9.33 2.73
CA GLU A 160 -22.22 -8.43 3.77
C GLU A 160 -20.72 -8.23 3.61
N PHE A 161 -20.21 -7.12 4.16
CA PHE A 161 -18.83 -6.70 4.02
C PHE A 161 -18.18 -6.55 5.38
N TRP A 162 -16.93 -7.02 5.48
CA TRP A 162 -16.09 -6.88 6.66
C TRP A 162 -14.65 -6.58 6.26
N THR A 163 -13.96 -5.76 7.06
CA THR A 163 -12.53 -5.46 6.88
C THR A 163 -11.77 -5.74 8.17
N HIS A 164 -10.48 -6.03 8.04
CA HIS A 164 -9.58 -6.39 9.13
C HIS A 164 -8.21 -5.76 8.90
N GLU A 165 -7.31 -5.81 9.88
CA GLU A 165 -5.93 -5.31 9.74
C GLU A 165 -5.13 -5.99 8.63
N CYS A 166 -5.49 -7.23 8.26
CA CYS A 166 -4.89 -7.96 7.14
C CYS A 166 -5.44 -7.55 5.77
N CYS A 167 -6.55 -6.80 5.72
CA CYS A 167 -7.07 -6.23 4.50
C CYS A 167 -6.36 -4.90 4.17
N SER A 168 -6.16 -4.66 2.89
CA SER A 168 -5.54 -3.46 2.31
C SER A 168 -6.43 -2.85 1.23
N THR A 169 -6.11 -1.61 0.87
CA THR A 169 -6.59 -1.02 -0.38
C THR A 169 -5.39 -0.48 -1.14
N HIS A 170 -4.93 -1.21 -2.16
CA HIS A 170 -3.81 -0.76 -2.98
C HIS A 170 -4.32 0.12 -4.10
N VAL A 171 -3.65 1.24 -4.35
CA VAL A 171 -3.98 2.10 -5.48
C VAL A 171 -2.76 2.30 -6.34
N HIS A 172 -2.87 1.85 -7.58
CA HIS A 172 -1.88 2.02 -8.63
C HIS A 172 -2.20 3.29 -9.40
N VAL A 173 -1.23 4.18 -9.61
CA VAL A 173 -1.42 5.40 -10.41
C VAL A 173 -0.43 5.42 -11.56
N SER A 174 -0.90 5.68 -12.79
CA SER A 174 -0.10 5.88 -14.00
C SER A 174 -0.31 7.30 -14.56
N PRO A 175 0.66 7.87 -15.29
CA PRO A 175 0.51 9.20 -15.86
C PRO A 175 -0.43 9.20 -17.07
N GLY A 176 -0.69 8.03 -17.67
CA GLY A 176 -1.66 7.87 -18.76
C GLY A 176 -2.17 6.42 -18.94
N PRO A 177 -2.97 6.18 -19.98
CA PRO A 177 -3.71 4.94 -20.18
C PRO A 177 -2.88 3.75 -20.65
N ASP A 178 -1.69 4.00 -21.21
CA ASP A 178 -0.98 2.98 -21.97
C ASP A 178 0.53 2.93 -21.68
N LYS A 179 1.17 1.93 -22.30
CA LYS A 179 2.61 1.67 -22.18
C LYS A 179 3.50 2.79 -22.73
N LYS A 180 2.96 3.69 -23.57
CA LYS A 180 3.70 4.81 -24.17
C LYS A 180 3.69 6.00 -23.21
N THR A 181 2.66 6.14 -22.40
CA THR A 181 2.54 7.13 -21.33
C THR A 181 3.01 6.59 -19.98
N LYS A 182 4.29 6.17 -19.89
CA LYS A 182 4.91 5.73 -18.63
C LYS A 182 5.65 6.87 -17.94
N TYR A 183 5.97 6.71 -16.65
CA TYR A 183 6.89 7.61 -15.97
C TYR A 183 8.25 7.61 -16.65
N ARG A 184 8.79 8.81 -16.86
CA ARG A 184 10.22 8.99 -17.11
C ARG A 184 10.97 8.79 -15.80
N LEU A 185 12.28 8.55 -15.89
CA LEU A 185 13.12 8.42 -14.69
C LEU A 185 13.04 9.65 -13.79
N SER A 186 13.06 10.86 -14.36
CA SER A 186 12.86 12.11 -13.61
C SER A 186 11.55 12.13 -12.83
N ASP A 187 10.47 11.64 -13.44
CA ASP A 187 9.15 11.60 -12.79
C ASP A 187 9.19 10.61 -11.60
N LEU A 188 9.88 9.47 -11.75
CA LEU A 188 10.05 8.49 -10.66
C LEU A 188 10.91 9.04 -9.52
N VAL A 189 11.94 9.82 -9.81
CA VAL A 189 12.76 10.50 -8.80
C VAL A 189 11.92 11.48 -8.00
N ASP A 190 11.12 12.31 -8.67
CA ASP A 190 10.23 13.26 -7.99
C ASP A 190 9.18 12.53 -7.13
N LYS A 191 8.66 11.39 -7.58
CA LYS A 191 7.81 10.53 -6.74
C LYS A 191 8.51 10.01 -5.51
N ALA A 192 9.76 9.56 -5.65
CA ALA A 192 10.54 9.08 -4.51
C ALA A 192 10.78 10.22 -3.51
N LYS A 193 11.13 11.42 -3.98
CA LYS A 193 11.25 12.60 -3.11
C LYS A 193 9.96 12.87 -2.34
N GLY A 194 8.81 12.83 -3.02
CA GLY A 194 7.50 12.99 -2.39
C GLY A 194 7.18 11.91 -1.37
N ALA A 195 7.45 10.64 -1.69
CA ALA A 195 7.23 9.51 -0.79
C ALA A 195 8.07 9.62 0.50
N TYR A 196 9.29 10.14 0.41
CA TYR A 196 10.16 10.38 1.57
C TYR A 196 9.71 11.64 2.33
N LEU A 197 9.51 12.75 1.63
CA LEU A 197 9.14 14.03 2.24
C LEU A 197 7.87 13.93 3.06
N TRP A 198 6.85 13.21 2.57
CA TRP A 198 5.54 13.12 3.21
C TRP A 198 5.40 11.96 4.18
N GLU A 199 6.45 11.18 4.45
CA GLU A 199 6.36 9.91 5.18
C GLU A 199 5.85 10.06 6.63
N GLU A 200 6.36 11.02 7.42
CA GLU A 200 5.86 11.26 8.79
C GLU A 200 4.40 11.78 8.78
N ALA A 201 4.11 12.75 7.91
CA ALA A 201 2.74 13.28 7.76
C ALA A 201 1.74 12.20 7.31
N LEU A 202 2.16 11.29 6.43
CA LEU A 202 1.40 10.13 5.99
C LEU A 202 1.11 9.20 7.17
N CYS A 203 2.08 8.96 8.05
CA CYS A 203 1.88 8.13 9.24
C CYS A 203 0.74 8.64 10.12
N GLU A 204 0.59 9.95 10.29
CA GLU A 204 -0.49 10.55 11.06
C GLU A 204 -1.89 10.34 10.43
N LEU A 205 -1.96 10.17 9.09
CA LEU A 205 -3.21 9.95 8.34
C LEU A 205 -3.64 8.49 8.22
N ILE A 206 -2.77 7.56 8.58
CA ILE A 206 -3.03 6.13 8.51
C ILE A 206 -3.13 5.51 9.90
N GLU A 207 -3.86 4.40 9.94
CA GLU A 207 -4.06 3.60 11.14
C GLU A 207 -2.72 3.15 11.76
N PRO A 208 -2.55 3.24 13.10
CA PRO A 208 -1.28 2.95 13.76
C PRO A 208 -0.64 1.61 13.37
N LYS A 209 -1.42 0.53 13.29
CA LYS A 209 -0.92 -0.79 12.86
C LYS A 209 -0.34 -0.80 11.44
N ARG A 210 -0.83 0.05 10.54
CA ARG A 210 -0.32 0.17 9.16
C ARG A 210 0.96 0.98 9.07
N ARG A 211 1.29 1.81 10.08
CA ARG A 211 2.52 2.62 10.10
C ARG A 211 3.78 1.76 10.12
N LYS A 212 3.75 0.59 10.74
CA LYS A 212 4.93 -0.29 10.89
C LYS A 212 4.72 -1.67 10.27
N SER A 213 3.76 -1.80 9.36
CA SER A 213 3.47 -3.08 8.70
C SER A 213 4.68 -3.56 7.91
N VAL A 214 5.06 -4.82 8.13
CA VAL A 214 6.10 -5.50 7.34
C VAL A 214 5.71 -5.67 5.87
N TRP A 215 4.41 -5.58 5.57
CA TRP A 215 3.83 -5.72 4.23
C TRP A 215 3.77 -4.39 3.46
N ALA A 216 4.10 -3.26 4.10
CA ALA A 216 4.11 -1.92 3.51
C ALA A 216 5.12 -1.01 4.24
N ARG A 217 6.40 -1.42 4.29
CA ARG A 217 7.47 -0.71 5.01
C ARG A 217 7.72 0.68 4.43
N PRO A 218 7.98 1.72 5.23
CA PRO A 218 8.43 3.01 4.71
C PRO A 218 9.62 2.87 3.76
N ASN A 219 9.63 3.57 2.63
CA ASN A 219 10.70 3.46 1.64
C ASN A 219 12.08 3.81 2.25
N HIS A 220 12.14 4.80 3.15
CA HIS A 220 13.40 5.17 3.83
C HIS A 220 13.97 4.06 4.73
N LYS A 221 13.17 3.04 5.11
CA LYS A 221 13.66 1.87 5.87
C LYS A 221 14.34 0.83 4.98
N VAL A 222 14.36 1.07 3.68
CA VAL A 222 14.87 0.15 2.67
C VAL A 222 16.00 0.81 1.88
N TYR A 223 15.92 2.11 1.64
CA TYR A 223 16.97 2.88 0.97
C TYR A 223 17.07 4.32 1.54
N ALA A 224 18.24 4.94 1.50
CA ALA A 224 18.49 6.31 1.98
C ALA A 224 18.02 6.58 3.44
N GLY A 225 18.16 5.59 4.32
CA GLY A 225 17.68 5.67 5.70
C GLY A 225 18.53 6.54 6.61
N LEU A 226 19.84 6.62 6.36
CA LEU A 226 20.77 7.45 7.12
C LEU A 226 20.56 8.94 6.80
N GLU A 227 20.37 9.25 5.52
CA GLU A 227 20.07 10.58 5.01
C GLU A 227 18.74 11.07 5.59
N TYR A 228 17.71 10.21 5.57
CA TYR A 228 16.41 10.52 6.16
C TYR A 228 16.51 10.81 7.66
N ALA A 229 17.27 10.02 8.41
CA ALA A 229 17.47 10.24 9.85
C ALA A 229 18.22 11.55 10.16
N ASN A 230 18.96 12.10 9.19
CA ASN A 230 19.77 13.32 9.37
C ASN A 230 19.13 14.59 8.80
N VAL A 231 17.86 14.56 8.38
CA VAL A 231 17.12 15.75 7.88
C VAL A 231 17.20 16.91 8.87
N ALA A 232 17.13 16.65 10.18
CA ALA A 232 17.23 17.69 11.21
C ALA A 232 18.57 18.44 11.20
N ASN A 233 19.64 17.78 10.77
CA ASN A 233 21.00 18.32 10.78
C ASN A 233 21.36 18.99 9.44
N TYR A 234 21.05 18.32 8.33
CA TYR A 234 21.53 18.71 7.00
C TYR A 234 20.42 19.15 6.04
N GLY A 235 19.17 19.14 6.48
CA GLY A 235 18.00 19.44 5.66
C GLY A 235 17.61 18.29 4.74
N TRP A 236 16.56 18.47 3.94
CA TRP A 236 16.09 17.47 2.97
C TRP A 236 17.02 17.29 1.77
N LYS A 237 17.93 18.23 1.52
CA LYS A 237 18.86 18.17 0.38
C LYS A 237 19.62 16.84 0.34
N VAL A 238 20.10 16.33 1.48
CA VAL A 238 20.87 15.07 1.52
C VAL A 238 20.05 13.86 1.07
N VAL A 239 18.75 13.83 1.36
CA VAL A 239 17.85 12.78 0.90
C VAL A 239 17.60 12.91 -0.60
N PHE A 240 17.35 14.13 -1.07
CA PHE A 240 17.07 14.39 -2.49
C PHE A 240 18.28 14.09 -3.38
N ASP A 241 19.48 14.50 -2.96
CA ASP A 241 20.73 14.19 -3.64
C ASP A 241 20.95 12.68 -3.72
N GLU A 242 20.71 11.93 -2.64
CA GLU A 242 20.87 10.47 -2.64
C GLU A 242 19.91 9.77 -3.62
N LEU A 243 18.66 10.24 -3.71
CA LEU A 243 17.68 9.74 -4.68
C LEU A 243 18.06 10.11 -6.14
N GLU A 244 18.62 11.29 -6.36
CA GLU A 244 19.12 11.72 -7.68
C GLU A 244 20.36 10.93 -8.10
N ASN A 245 21.30 10.71 -7.18
CA ASN A 245 22.49 9.89 -7.39
C ASN A 245 22.11 8.45 -7.77
N ALA A 246 21.10 7.86 -7.09
CA ALA A 246 20.55 6.57 -7.47
C ALA A 246 19.99 6.53 -8.91
N ALA A 247 19.51 7.66 -9.44
CA ALA A 247 18.98 7.74 -10.78
C ALA A 247 20.07 7.92 -11.85
N MET A 248 21.24 8.47 -11.49
CA MET A 248 22.39 8.53 -12.40
C MET A 248 22.88 7.15 -12.83
N ASP A 249 22.65 6.13 -11.99
CA ASP A 249 22.91 4.72 -12.27
C ASP A 249 21.93 4.09 -13.29
N GLY A 250 20.91 4.83 -13.73
CA GLY A 250 19.89 4.39 -14.68
C GLY A 250 18.62 3.83 -14.03
N THR A 251 17.56 3.72 -14.84
CA THR A 251 16.20 3.40 -14.36
C THR A 251 16.12 2.08 -13.59
N GLU A 252 16.76 1.02 -14.08
CA GLU A 252 16.67 -0.29 -13.42
C GLU A 252 17.32 -0.28 -12.04
N ARG A 253 18.51 0.32 -11.91
CA ARG A 253 19.22 0.42 -10.63
C ARG A 253 18.47 1.31 -9.64
N PHE A 254 17.93 2.44 -10.09
CA PHE A 254 17.04 3.27 -9.29
C PHE A 254 15.85 2.46 -8.76
N LEU A 255 15.15 1.74 -9.63
CA LEU A 255 13.99 0.92 -9.26
C LEU A 255 14.35 -0.19 -8.27
N ASN A 256 15.51 -0.84 -8.43
CA ASN A 256 16.00 -1.86 -7.50
C ASN A 256 16.28 -1.27 -6.12
N ARG A 257 16.93 -0.10 -6.04
CA ARG A 257 17.17 0.62 -4.75
C ARG A 257 15.85 0.94 -4.05
N MET A 258 14.87 1.47 -4.77
CA MET A 258 13.55 1.82 -4.22
C MET A 258 12.74 0.60 -3.70
N ARG A 259 13.14 -0.62 -4.05
CA ARG A 259 12.54 -1.89 -3.61
C ARG A 259 13.41 -2.66 -2.62
N GLY A 260 14.60 -2.16 -2.29
CA GLY A 260 15.53 -2.82 -1.37
C GLY A 260 16.47 -3.83 -1.99
N GLY A 261 16.44 -3.98 -3.31
CA GLY A 261 17.34 -4.88 -4.02
C GLY A 261 16.80 -5.32 -5.38
N PRO A 262 17.61 -6.07 -6.16
CA PRO A 262 17.17 -6.67 -7.41
C PRO A 262 16.05 -7.68 -7.21
N VAL A 263 15.08 -7.72 -8.13
CA VAL A 263 13.98 -8.69 -8.10
C VAL A 263 14.51 -10.12 -7.97
N GLY A 264 13.94 -10.90 -7.05
CA GLY A 264 14.35 -12.28 -6.80
C GLY A 264 15.49 -12.46 -5.79
N THR A 265 16.05 -11.38 -5.25
CA THR A 265 17.01 -11.45 -4.13
C THR A 265 16.29 -11.47 -2.78
N SER A 266 16.97 -11.97 -1.74
CA SER A 266 16.47 -11.94 -0.35
C SER A 266 16.20 -10.53 0.18
N ASP A 267 16.86 -9.53 -0.41
CA ASP A 267 16.85 -8.14 0.04
C ASP A 267 15.76 -7.33 -0.68
N CYS A 268 15.36 -7.76 -1.89
CA CYS A 268 14.21 -7.19 -2.59
C CYS A 268 12.94 -7.47 -1.81
N THR A 269 12.32 -6.41 -1.32
CA THR A 269 11.01 -6.47 -0.70
C THR A 269 9.99 -5.77 -1.59
N ARG A 270 9.02 -6.55 -2.10
CA ARG A 270 7.80 -5.98 -2.71
C ARG A 270 6.94 -5.23 -1.70
N TYR A 271 7.28 -5.33 -0.41
CA TYR A 271 6.52 -4.82 0.72
C TYR A 271 7.00 -3.46 1.19
N VAL A 272 7.02 -2.49 0.27
CA VAL A 272 7.27 -1.07 0.55
C VAL A 272 5.98 -0.27 0.49
N SER A 273 5.92 0.84 1.23
CA SER A 273 4.76 1.74 1.35
C SER A 273 4.34 2.29 -0.02
N THR A 274 5.32 2.82 -0.75
CA THR A 274 5.16 3.24 -2.14
C THR A 274 5.99 2.30 -3.02
N SER A 275 5.31 1.41 -3.73
CA SER A 275 5.95 0.47 -4.64
C SER A 275 6.16 1.13 -6.00
N PHE A 276 7.42 1.18 -6.42
CA PHE A 276 7.86 1.59 -7.75
C PHE A 276 7.97 0.37 -8.68
N HIS A 277 7.34 -0.75 -8.32
CA HIS A 277 7.19 -1.88 -9.21
C HIS A 277 6.00 -1.59 -10.12
N PRO A 278 6.23 -1.19 -11.39
CA PRO A 278 5.12 -0.99 -12.28
C PRO A 278 4.42 -2.33 -12.47
N THR A 279 3.10 -2.32 -12.58
CA THR A 279 2.50 -3.34 -13.43
C THR A 279 3.10 -3.12 -14.82
N ASP A 280 3.82 -4.12 -15.36
CA ASP A 280 4.60 -4.02 -16.60
C ASP A 280 3.79 -3.43 -17.78
N ARG A 281 2.46 -3.54 -17.70
CA ARG A 281 1.51 -2.98 -18.64
C ARG A 281 1.31 -1.46 -18.54
N LEU A 282 1.20 -0.87 -17.36
CA LEU A 282 0.79 0.54 -17.22
C LEU A 282 1.85 1.45 -16.63
N GLY A 283 2.98 0.90 -16.16
CA GLY A 283 4.04 1.73 -15.61
C GLY A 283 3.60 2.44 -14.33
N THR A 284 2.84 1.79 -13.46
CA THR A 284 2.22 2.40 -12.30
C THR A 284 3.19 2.60 -11.14
N VAL A 285 2.86 3.53 -10.23
CA VAL A 285 3.39 3.61 -8.87
C VAL A 285 2.24 3.29 -7.93
N GLU A 286 2.47 2.39 -6.97
CA GLU A 286 1.43 1.83 -6.12
C GLU A 286 1.58 2.31 -4.68
N LEU A 287 0.49 2.79 -4.08
CA LEU A 287 0.40 3.07 -2.65
C LEU A 287 -0.20 1.86 -1.91
N ARG A 288 0.63 1.15 -1.13
CA ARG A 288 0.29 -0.12 -0.46
C ARG A 288 -0.13 0.02 1.01
N ARG A 289 0.12 1.18 1.61
CA ARG A 289 0.03 1.33 3.06
C ARG A 289 -1.36 1.63 3.61
N GLN A 290 -2.34 1.78 2.74
CA GLN A 290 -3.71 2.11 3.12
C GLN A 290 -4.39 0.89 3.76
N ALA A 291 -5.17 1.13 4.83
CA ALA A 291 -6.00 0.12 5.46
C ALA A 291 -7.08 -0.40 4.49
N GLY A 292 -7.60 -1.59 4.77
CA GLY A 292 -8.74 -2.17 4.07
C GLY A 292 -9.98 -1.27 4.10
N SER A 293 -10.88 -1.50 3.15
CA SER A 293 -12.08 -0.71 2.96
C SER A 293 -13.28 -1.63 2.82
N ALA A 294 -14.40 -1.31 3.48
CA ALA A 294 -15.64 -2.08 3.38
C ALA A 294 -16.83 -1.23 2.90
N SER A 295 -16.57 -0.06 2.30
CA SER A 295 -17.55 0.83 1.71
C SER A 295 -16.99 1.51 0.46
N ALA A 296 -17.86 1.83 -0.49
CA ALA A 296 -17.48 2.60 -1.67
C ALA A 296 -16.86 3.95 -1.31
N THR A 297 -17.41 4.64 -0.30
CA THR A 297 -16.93 5.94 0.17
C THR A 297 -15.48 5.86 0.63
N THR A 298 -15.13 4.87 1.46
CA THR A 298 -13.73 4.69 1.91
C THR A 298 -12.82 4.39 0.71
N VAL A 299 -13.21 3.48 -0.19
CA VAL A 299 -12.41 3.17 -1.40
C VAL A 299 -12.18 4.42 -2.27
N ILE A 300 -13.23 5.21 -2.51
CA ILE A 300 -13.14 6.46 -3.27
C ILE A 300 -12.14 7.43 -2.62
N TYR A 301 -12.16 7.56 -1.30
CA TYR A 301 -11.23 8.45 -0.60
C TYR A 301 -9.80 7.91 -0.58
N ARG A 302 -9.60 6.59 -0.51
CA ARG A 302 -8.28 5.96 -0.69
C ARG A 302 -7.74 6.20 -2.10
N VAL A 303 -8.58 6.13 -3.13
CA VAL A 303 -8.20 6.50 -4.51
C VAL A 303 -7.80 7.97 -4.59
N LEU A 304 -8.63 8.89 -4.07
CA LEU A 304 -8.30 10.32 -4.06
C LEU A 304 -7.01 10.60 -3.30
N PHE A 305 -6.77 9.90 -2.20
CA PHE A 305 -5.55 10.02 -1.41
C PHE A 305 -4.31 9.66 -2.22
N ALA A 306 -4.31 8.48 -2.85
CA ALA A 306 -3.20 8.04 -3.69
C ALA A 306 -2.99 8.96 -4.89
N VAL A 307 -4.06 9.37 -5.59
CA VAL A 307 -3.98 10.25 -6.77
C VAL A 307 -3.52 11.67 -6.40
N THR A 308 -3.93 12.22 -5.26
CA THR A 308 -3.46 13.54 -4.82
C THR A 308 -2.02 13.50 -4.30
N LEU A 309 -1.62 12.46 -3.55
CA LEU A 309 -0.21 12.21 -3.21
C LEU A 309 0.64 12.07 -4.48
N HIS A 310 0.05 11.43 -5.50
CA HIS A 310 0.66 11.35 -6.81
C HIS A 310 0.88 12.75 -7.39
N VAL A 311 -0.15 13.56 -7.58
CA VAL A 311 0.03 14.93 -8.13
C VAL A 311 1.02 15.76 -7.31
N SER A 312 1.00 15.66 -5.97
CA SER A 312 1.99 16.32 -5.11
C SER A 312 3.40 15.85 -5.45
N GLY A 313 3.61 14.53 -5.54
CA GLY A 313 4.89 13.95 -5.91
C GLY A 313 5.53 14.53 -7.19
N LEU A 314 4.74 14.95 -8.19
CA LEU A 314 5.27 15.53 -9.45
C LEU A 314 5.37 17.05 -9.46
N SER A 315 4.53 17.72 -8.66
CA SER A 315 4.36 19.19 -8.74
C SER A 315 4.89 19.93 -7.52
N TYR A 316 5.35 19.20 -6.50
CA TYR A 316 5.88 19.79 -5.29
C TYR A 316 7.24 20.47 -5.55
N PRO A 317 7.47 21.70 -5.06
CA PRO A 317 8.67 22.46 -5.35
C PRO A 317 9.85 22.00 -4.47
N TYR A 318 10.42 20.82 -4.76
CA TYR A 318 11.46 20.20 -3.93
C TYR A 318 12.66 21.10 -3.67
N ALA A 319 13.08 21.93 -4.64
CA ALA A 319 14.17 22.90 -4.46
C ALA A 319 13.93 23.85 -3.27
N LYS A 320 12.68 24.24 -3.00
CA LYS A 320 12.32 25.09 -1.85
C LYS A 320 12.29 24.31 -0.53
N ALA A 321 12.11 22.99 -0.61
CA ALA A 321 12.10 22.12 0.56
C ALA A 321 13.48 21.59 0.93
N SER A 322 14.47 21.65 0.03
CA SER A 322 15.83 21.15 0.25
C SER A 322 16.47 21.65 1.56
N ASP A 323 16.25 22.92 1.91
CA ASP A 323 16.84 23.52 3.11
C ASP A 323 16.00 23.33 4.39
N ARG A 324 14.78 22.76 4.28
CA ARG A 324 13.95 22.47 5.45
C ARG A 324 14.63 21.41 6.31
N ARG A 325 14.65 21.65 7.62
CA ARG A 325 15.23 20.75 8.63
C ARG A 325 14.19 20.05 9.51
N ASP A 326 12.94 20.09 9.08
CA ASP A 326 11.81 19.48 9.76
C ASP A 326 11.10 18.49 8.85
N HIS A 327 10.50 17.47 9.44
CA HIS A 327 9.57 16.62 8.72
C HIS A 327 8.21 17.34 8.61
N PRO A 328 7.58 17.39 7.42
CA PRO A 328 6.26 17.97 7.26
C PRO A 328 5.23 17.31 8.18
N THR A 329 4.26 18.11 8.61
CA THR A 329 3.13 17.71 9.46
C THR A 329 1.95 17.19 8.63
N ALA A 330 1.03 16.46 9.28
CA ALA A 330 -0.23 16.07 8.65
C ALA A 330 -1.04 17.27 8.12
N GLN A 331 -1.03 18.41 8.82
CA GLN A 331 -1.75 19.61 8.37
C GLN A 331 -1.15 20.20 7.10
N GLU A 332 0.18 20.18 6.96
CA GLU A 332 0.85 20.58 5.72
C GLU A 332 0.50 19.65 4.57
N LEU A 333 0.51 18.33 4.82
CA LEU A 333 0.11 17.35 3.82
C LEU A 333 -1.35 17.55 3.40
N ILE A 334 -2.29 17.73 4.34
CA ILE A 334 -3.70 18.00 4.00
C ILE A 334 -3.84 19.26 3.13
N ALA A 335 -3.10 20.32 3.44
CA ALA A 335 -3.12 21.54 2.65
C ALA A 335 -2.58 21.31 1.22
N GLU A 336 -1.49 20.56 1.10
CA GLU A 336 -0.92 20.18 -0.19
C GLU A 336 -1.88 19.28 -1.00
N LEU A 337 -2.48 18.26 -0.39
CA LEU A 337 -3.44 17.38 -1.08
C LEU A 337 -4.70 18.13 -1.52
N SER A 338 -5.15 19.11 -0.72
CA SER A 338 -6.23 20.01 -1.12
C SER A 338 -5.84 20.86 -2.33
N TYR A 339 -4.61 21.37 -2.38
CA TYR A 339 -4.08 22.09 -3.53
C TYR A 339 -4.00 21.19 -4.77
N CYS A 340 -3.45 19.97 -4.63
CA CYS A 340 -3.35 18.98 -5.71
C CYS A 340 -4.72 18.55 -6.24
N MET A 341 -5.74 18.47 -5.40
CA MET A 341 -7.10 18.17 -5.84
C MET A 341 -7.66 19.25 -6.78
N GLY A 342 -7.25 20.51 -6.63
CA GLY A 342 -7.58 21.59 -7.56
C GLY A 342 -6.94 21.47 -8.94
N GLN A 343 -5.92 20.62 -9.09
CA GLN A 343 -5.24 20.35 -10.36
C GLN A 343 -5.81 19.13 -11.12
N LEU A 344 -6.73 18.39 -10.49
CA LEU A 344 -7.38 17.23 -11.06
C LEU A 344 -8.70 17.59 -11.76
N PRO A 345 -9.26 16.72 -12.62
CA PRO A 345 -10.57 16.94 -13.22
C PRO A 345 -11.67 17.07 -12.15
N LYS A 346 -12.78 17.75 -12.49
CA LYS A 346 -13.92 17.98 -11.57
C LYS A 346 -14.51 16.70 -10.98
N THR A 347 -14.41 15.58 -11.69
CA THR A 347 -14.77 14.22 -11.22
C THR A 347 -13.99 13.80 -9.96
N CYS A 348 -12.84 14.42 -9.67
CA CYS A 348 -12.04 14.21 -8.47
C CYS A 348 -12.33 15.22 -7.35
N SER A 349 -13.12 16.28 -7.59
CA SER A 349 -13.43 17.28 -6.55
C SER A 349 -14.29 16.67 -5.45
N SER A 350 -13.93 16.88 -4.18
CA SER A 350 -14.71 16.44 -3.03
C SER A 350 -14.31 17.24 -1.77
N THR A 351 -15.20 18.06 -1.23
CA THR A 351 -14.98 18.71 0.07
C THR A 351 -14.93 17.68 1.20
N SER A 352 -15.76 16.64 1.11
CA SER A 352 -15.80 15.54 2.07
C SER A 352 -14.48 14.75 2.15
N PHE A 353 -13.66 14.74 1.09
CA PHE A 353 -12.32 14.15 1.12
C PHE A 353 -11.39 14.88 2.10
N ILE A 354 -11.45 16.22 2.16
CA ILE A 354 -10.65 16.98 3.13
C ILE A 354 -11.14 16.75 4.56
N ASN A 355 -12.45 16.67 4.75
CA ASN A 355 -13.03 16.32 6.06
C ASN A 355 -12.59 14.93 6.51
N TRP A 356 -12.54 13.97 5.58
CA TRP A 356 -12.02 12.63 5.84
C TRP A 356 -10.55 12.63 6.26
N LEU A 357 -9.68 13.38 5.58
CA LEU A 357 -8.28 13.48 5.99
C LEU A 357 -8.14 14.04 7.41
N ARG A 358 -8.91 15.08 7.75
CA ARG A 358 -8.93 15.66 9.11
C ARG A 358 -9.47 14.67 10.14
N TRP A 359 -10.52 13.93 9.78
CA TRP A 359 -11.05 12.85 10.61
C TRP A 359 -9.99 11.78 10.86
N CYS A 360 -9.21 11.36 9.86
CA CYS A 360 -8.12 10.40 10.04
C CYS A 360 -7.09 10.90 11.07
N VAL A 361 -6.61 12.15 10.95
CA VAL A 361 -5.67 12.73 11.92
C VAL A 361 -6.24 12.71 13.33
N ALA A 362 -7.49 13.16 13.49
CA ALA A 362 -8.14 13.19 14.80
C ALA A 362 -8.38 11.78 15.35
N ARG A 363 -8.80 10.84 14.48
CA ARG A 363 -9.10 9.46 14.85
C ARG A 363 -7.86 8.73 15.32
N TYR A 364 -6.71 8.94 14.70
CA TYR A 364 -5.45 8.25 15.03
C TYR A 364 -4.50 9.08 15.90
N ALA A 365 -4.99 10.18 16.47
CA ALA A 365 -4.25 11.02 17.41
C ALA A 365 -3.81 10.20 18.63
N GLY A 366 -2.62 10.50 19.16
CA GLY A 366 -2.07 9.76 20.30
C GLY A 366 -1.80 8.27 20.03
N GLY A 367 -1.81 7.83 18.77
CA GLY A 367 -1.68 6.42 18.43
C GLY A 367 -2.93 5.60 18.71
N TYR A 368 -4.09 6.25 18.84
CA TYR A 368 -5.36 5.54 19.00
C TYR A 368 -5.59 4.58 17.84
N GLN A 369 -5.90 3.34 18.20
CA GLN A 369 -6.06 2.20 17.30
C GLN A 369 -7.50 1.71 17.42
N PRO A 370 -8.36 1.90 16.41
CA PRO A 370 -9.73 1.41 16.47
C PRO A 370 -9.75 -0.11 16.59
N SER A 371 -10.74 -0.65 17.29
CA SER A 371 -11.01 -2.09 17.26
C SER A 371 -11.54 -2.52 15.89
N GLU A 372 -11.52 -3.83 15.64
CA GLU A 372 -12.08 -4.41 14.42
C GLU A 372 -13.59 -4.12 14.35
N LEU A 373 -14.32 -4.30 15.45
CA LEU A 373 -15.73 -3.94 15.54
C LEU A 373 -16.00 -2.45 15.28
N GLU A 374 -15.25 -1.54 15.91
CA GLU A 374 -15.44 -0.09 15.72
C GLU A 374 -15.23 0.32 14.25
N THR A 375 -14.21 -0.26 13.60
CA THR A 375 -13.91 -0.03 12.19
C THR A 375 -15.08 -0.49 11.32
N ASN A 376 -15.61 -1.70 11.56
CA ASN A 376 -16.70 -2.24 10.73
C ASN A 376 -18.05 -1.59 10.99
N VAL A 377 -18.33 -1.15 12.23
CA VAL A 377 -19.50 -0.31 12.53
C VAL A 377 -19.43 1.01 11.77
N HIS A 378 -18.24 1.62 11.68
CA HIS A 378 -18.04 2.83 10.91
C HIS A 378 -18.23 2.60 9.40
N GLU A 379 -17.59 1.58 8.83
CA GLU A 379 -17.76 1.22 7.42
C GLU A 379 -19.22 0.89 7.06
N MET A 380 -19.95 0.21 7.97
CA MET A 380 -21.39 -0.03 7.81
C MET A 380 -22.19 1.27 7.74
N LYS A 381 -21.92 2.23 8.63
CA LYS A 381 -22.59 3.54 8.60
C LYS A 381 -22.34 4.25 7.25
N LEU A 382 -21.12 4.19 6.72
CA LEU A 382 -20.80 4.77 5.42
C LEU A 382 -21.57 4.11 4.28
N ARG A 383 -21.73 2.77 4.30
CA ARG A 383 -22.58 2.05 3.33
C ARG A 383 -24.05 2.49 3.38
N LEU A 384 -24.53 2.89 4.56
CA LEU A 384 -25.88 3.42 4.77
C LEU A 384 -26.00 4.92 4.46
N GLY A 385 -24.97 5.54 3.86
CA GLY A 385 -24.99 6.93 3.44
C GLY A 385 -24.51 7.94 4.50
N ALA A 386 -23.95 7.47 5.62
CA ALA A 386 -23.29 8.38 6.55
C ALA A 386 -22.09 9.07 5.88
N VAL A 387 -21.79 10.28 6.35
CA VAL A 387 -20.64 11.07 5.91
C VAL A 387 -19.64 11.21 7.04
N TYR A 388 -18.37 11.42 6.70
CA TYR A 388 -17.35 11.72 7.70
C TYR A 388 -17.65 13.05 8.39
N PRO A 389 -17.52 13.12 9.72
CA PRO A 389 -17.80 14.35 10.46
C PRO A 389 -16.79 15.44 10.07
N ASN A 390 -17.23 16.69 10.07
CA ASN A 390 -16.34 17.82 9.89
C ASN A 390 -15.55 18.05 11.20
N VAL A 391 -14.27 17.68 11.20
CA VAL A 391 -13.40 17.85 12.35
C VAL A 391 -12.54 19.10 12.17
N ASN A 392 -12.70 20.08 13.06
CA ASN A 392 -11.79 21.19 13.18
C ASN A 392 -10.55 20.73 13.94
N LEU A 393 -9.43 20.56 13.24
CA LEU A 393 -8.15 20.28 13.90
C LEU A 393 -7.69 21.54 14.65
N PRO A 394 -7.28 21.42 15.93
CA PRO A 394 -6.72 22.57 16.65
C PRO A 394 -5.52 23.11 15.87
N ALA A 395 -5.39 24.45 15.83
CA ALA A 395 -4.19 25.07 15.31
C ALA A 395 -3.02 24.56 16.14
N ARG A 396 -2.12 23.77 15.54
CA ARG A 396 -0.95 23.26 16.24
C ARG A 396 -0.12 24.46 16.67
N THR A 397 -0.01 24.69 17.97
CA THR A 397 1.01 25.58 18.52
C THR A 397 2.34 25.03 18.06
N ARG A 398 3.07 25.82 17.26
CA ARG A 398 4.42 25.47 16.82
C ARG A 398 5.18 25.09 18.09
N PRO A 399 5.82 23.90 18.17
CA PRO A 399 6.66 23.58 19.32
C PRO A 399 7.60 24.76 19.48
N GLN A 400 7.52 25.47 20.62
CA GLN A 400 8.55 26.41 20.96
C GLN A 400 9.79 25.54 21.07
N GLY A 401 10.68 25.62 20.06
CA GLY A 401 11.96 24.94 20.13
C GLY A 401 12.62 25.29 21.46
N PRO A 402 13.47 24.40 22.02
CA PRO A 402 14.17 24.71 23.24
C PRO A 402 14.77 26.10 23.11
N SER A 403 14.30 27.02 23.95
CA SER A 403 14.78 28.40 23.99
C SER A 403 16.25 28.30 24.30
N ILE A 404 17.09 28.45 23.26
CA ILE A 404 18.52 28.57 23.42
C ILE A 404 18.70 29.80 24.32
N PRO A 405 19.26 29.66 25.53
CA PRO A 405 19.46 30.80 26.41
C PRO A 405 20.29 31.84 25.65
N ASP A 406 19.75 33.04 25.59
CA ASP A 406 20.30 34.16 24.85
C ASP A 406 21.72 34.44 25.38
N ALA A 407 22.74 34.16 24.56
CA ALA A 407 24.15 34.31 24.93
C ALA A 407 24.62 35.78 24.81
N THR A 408 23.74 36.74 25.08
CA THR A 408 23.99 38.18 24.97
C THR A 408 23.72 38.90 26.29
N SER A 409 24.36 38.44 27.35
CA SER A 409 24.57 39.23 28.57
C SER A 409 26.05 39.17 28.95
N ARG A 410 26.87 39.96 28.27
CA ARG A 410 28.18 40.36 28.80
C ARG A 410 28.06 41.79 29.29
N ASP A 411 27.97 41.88 30.61
CA ASP A 411 28.17 43.10 31.38
C ASP A 411 29.47 43.79 31.00
N SER A 412 29.39 45.10 30.81
CA SER A 412 30.53 45.99 30.72
C SER A 412 31.02 46.34 32.12
N PRO A 413 32.30 46.12 32.48
CA PRO A 413 32.86 46.73 33.68
C PRO A 413 33.68 47.97 33.30
N SER A 414 33.20 49.13 33.74
CA SER A 414 34.01 50.32 33.93
C SER A 414 34.88 50.14 35.18
N GLY A 415 36.20 50.20 35.05
CA GLY A 415 37.09 50.11 36.20
C GLY A 415 38.56 50.18 35.84
N SER A 416 39.08 51.40 35.81
CA SER A 416 40.49 51.74 35.63
C SER A 416 41.38 51.14 36.74
N ARG A 417 42.46 50.43 36.38
CA ARG A 417 43.65 50.25 37.24
C ARG A 417 44.91 49.86 36.47
N THR A 418 45.80 50.86 36.43
CA THR A 418 47.26 50.85 36.56
C THR A 418 48.07 49.70 35.95
N ILE A 419 48.84 50.09 34.93
CA ILE A 419 49.94 49.40 34.27
C ILE A 419 51.06 49.07 35.27
N THR A 420 51.47 47.80 35.33
CA THR A 420 52.84 47.43 35.75
C THR A 420 53.34 46.29 34.86
N ARG A 421 54.39 46.55 34.06
CA ARG A 421 55.14 45.56 33.27
C ARG A 421 55.98 44.67 34.19
N PRO A 422 56.14 43.39 33.84
CA PRO A 422 57.46 42.78 33.86
C PRO A 422 57.87 42.19 32.50
N ALA A 423 59.16 41.87 32.43
CA ALA A 423 60.03 41.63 31.29
C ALA A 423 59.76 40.32 30.48
N PRO A 424 60.39 40.15 29.30
CA PRO A 424 60.14 39.03 28.39
C PRO A 424 61.12 37.86 28.63
N THR A 425 60.61 36.63 28.57
CA THR A 425 61.43 35.41 28.43
C THR A 425 60.59 34.28 27.80
N PRO A 426 61.22 33.23 27.24
CA PRO A 426 61.41 33.11 25.81
C PRO A 426 60.55 31.99 25.18
N THR A 427 60.45 32.07 23.85
CA THR A 427 59.98 31.04 22.93
C THR A 427 60.54 29.64 23.22
N HIS A 428 59.65 28.69 23.49
CA HIS A 428 59.89 27.27 23.23
C HIS A 428 58.91 26.76 22.17
N ALA A 429 59.49 26.12 21.17
CA ALA A 429 58.81 25.43 20.10
C ALA A 429 58.27 24.06 20.54
N ALA A 430 57.33 23.57 19.72
CA ALA A 430 56.87 22.19 19.56
C ALA A 430 55.78 21.66 20.51
N SER A 431 54.58 21.45 19.95
CA SER A 431 54.00 20.11 19.74
C SER A 431 52.74 20.20 18.88
N PRO A 432 52.53 19.29 17.90
CA PRO A 432 51.27 19.22 17.16
C PRO A 432 50.13 18.69 18.07
N PRO A 433 48.88 19.10 17.84
CA PRO A 433 47.75 18.65 18.65
C PRO A 433 47.50 17.14 18.44
N PRO A 434 47.07 16.41 19.49
CA PRO A 434 46.75 15.00 19.39
C PRO A 434 45.54 14.77 18.49
N SER A 435 45.67 13.71 17.69
CA SER A 435 44.65 13.11 16.84
C SER A 435 43.33 12.97 17.62
N ARG A 436 42.25 13.55 17.08
CA ARG A 436 40.89 13.28 17.54
C ARG A 436 40.60 11.77 17.42
N PRO A 437 39.99 11.13 18.44
CA PRO A 437 39.52 9.77 18.30
C PRO A 437 38.39 9.71 17.28
N VAL A 438 38.54 8.80 16.32
CA VAL A 438 37.50 8.39 15.39
C VAL A 438 36.30 7.91 16.20
N ALA A 439 35.17 8.60 16.05
CA ALA A 439 33.91 8.19 16.66
C ALA A 439 33.57 6.76 16.22
N GLY A 440 33.44 5.88 17.21
CA GLY A 440 33.07 4.49 17.01
C GLY A 440 31.75 4.37 16.23
N ILE A 441 31.78 3.53 15.21
CA ILE A 441 30.61 3.04 14.51
C ILE A 441 29.75 2.32 15.55
N VAL A 442 28.64 2.94 15.95
CA VAL A 442 27.56 2.28 16.69
C VAL A 442 26.92 1.30 15.72
N ARG A 443 27.29 0.02 15.82
CA ARG A 443 26.54 -1.08 15.22
C ARG A 443 25.18 -1.14 15.91
N TYR A 444 24.12 -0.91 15.13
CA TYR A 444 22.78 -1.29 15.56
C TYR A 444 22.69 -2.81 15.46
N ASP A 445 22.64 -3.49 16.60
CA ASP A 445 22.26 -4.90 16.66
C ASP A 445 20.82 -5.03 16.19
N LEU A 446 20.66 -5.55 14.96
CA LEU A 446 19.39 -6.05 14.47
C LEU A 446 19.01 -7.28 15.30
N PRO A 447 17.74 -7.42 15.75
CA PRO A 447 17.32 -8.65 16.42
C PRO A 447 17.51 -9.85 15.49
N GLU A 448 18.26 -10.84 15.97
CA GLU A 448 18.53 -12.10 15.28
C GLU A 448 17.21 -12.76 14.83
N ARG A 449 17.17 -13.16 13.56
CA ARG A 449 16.13 -14.06 13.06
C ARG A 449 16.19 -15.37 13.85
N PRO A 450 15.06 -15.94 14.31
CA PRO A 450 15.05 -17.29 14.84
C PRO A 450 15.48 -18.25 13.74
N ALA A 451 16.56 -19.01 13.97
CA ALA A 451 16.97 -20.10 13.10
C ALA A 451 15.88 -21.19 13.10
N PRO A 452 15.67 -21.90 11.97
CA PRO A 452 14.73 -23.00 11.91
C PRO A 452 15.23 -24.13 12.83
N ARG A 453 14.37 -24.56 13.77
CA ARG A 453 14.58 -25.73 14.61
C ARG A 453 14.81 -26.96 13.73
N ARG A 454 16.02 -27.52 13.80
CA ARG A 454 16.30 -28.89 13.38
C ARG A 454 15.69 -29.82 14.42
N ASP A 455 14.61 -30.51 14.04
CA ASP A 455 14.14 -31.67 14.79
C ASP A 455 15.13 -32.82 14.60
N SER A 456 15.95 -33.03 15.61
CA SER A 456 16.65 -34.28 15.85
C SER A 456 15.64 -35.35 16.30
N ARG A 457 15.40 -36.35 15.44
CA ARG A 457 14.87 -37.66 15.84
C ARG A 457 15.85 -38.74 15.44
N ASP A 458 16.59 -39.21 16.43
CA ASP A 458 17.23 -40.51 16.41
C ASP A 458 16.21 -41.64 16.56
N GLY A 459 16.51 -42.76 15.92
CA GLY A 459 16.24 -44.08 16.47
C GLY A 459 15.02 -44.83 15.95
N ARG A 460 15.21 -45.63 14.91
CA ARG A 460 14.89 -47.08 14.97
C ARG A 460 15.45 -47.85 13.78
N ALA A 461 16.24 -48.85 14.13
CA ALA A 461 16.77 -49.89 13.25
C ALA A 461 15.65 -50.69 12.56
N ARG A 462 15.83 -50.96 11.26
CA ARG A 462 15.25 -52.12 10.57
C ARG A 462 16.23 -52.67 9.53
N SER A 463 16.25 -53.99 9.48
CA SER A 463 17.16 -54.92 8.83
C SER A 463 17.31 -54.78 7.31
N PRO A 464 18.41 -55.32 6.72
CA PRO A 464 18.66 -55.26 5.28
C PRO A 464 17.84 -56.31 4.49
N PRO A 465 17.48 -56.04 3.23
CA PRO A 465 16.94 -57.04 2.32
C PRO A 465 18.06 -57.85 1.61
N PRO A 466 17.74 -59.06 1.09
CA PRO A 466 18.71 -60.00 0.51
C PRO A 466 19.17 -59.61 -0.91
N PRO A 467 20.25 -60.24 -1.43
CA PRO A 467 20.86 -59.88 -2.71
C PRO A 467 20.07 -60.38 -3.92
N ALA A 468 20.05 -59.56 -4.98
CA ALA A 468 19.41 -59.83 -6.25
C ALA A 468 20.24 -60.78 -7.14
N THR A 469 19.59 -61.84 -7.60
CA THR A 469 20.07 -62.78 -8.62
C THR A 469 19.97 -62.17 -10.02
N GLN A 470 20.99 -62.43 -10.83
CA GLN A 470 21.10 -62.06 -12.25
C GLN A 470 20.05 -62.78 -13.11
N GLY A 471 19.40 -62.05 -14.01
CA GLY A 471 18.52 -62.60 -15.03
C GLY A 471 18.41 -61.66 -16.23
N ARG A 472 19.15 -61.97 -17.30
CA ARG A 472 19.06 -61.32 -18.62
C ARG A 472 17.68 -61.56 -19.24
N ARG A 473 17.04 -60.50 -19.77
CA ARG A 473 16.44 -60.49 -21.12
C ARG A 473 15.97 -59.08 -21.52
N ALA A 474 15.92 -58.91 -22.83
CA ALA A 474 15.94 -57.65 -23.55
C ALA A 474 14.56 -57.02 -23.80
N VAL A 475 14.64 -55.84 -24.44
CA VAL A 475 13.69 -55.18 -25.35
C VAL A 475 12.91 -53.98 -24.79
N SER A 476 13.05 -52.86 -25.52
CA SER A 476 12.16 -51.69 -25.67
C SER A 476 12.59 -50.38 -24.99
N ARG A 477 13.10 -49.46 -25.82
CA ARG A 477 13.23 -48.01 -25.54
C ARG A 477 11.85 -47.33 -25.41
N PRO A 478 11.72 -46.33 -24.53
CA PRO A 478 11.15 -45.02 -24.91
C PRO A 478 12.03 -43.82 -24.47
N PRO A 479 11.74 -42.57 -24.93
CA PRO A 479 12.67 -41.43 -24.95
C PRO A 479 12.72 -40.61 -23.64
N PRO A 480 13.67 -39.66 -23.50
CA PRO A 480 13.94 -38.94 -22.25
C PRO A 480 13.12 -37.66 -22.10
N GLY A 481 12.78 -37.30 -20.87
CA GLY A 481 12.13 -36.02 -20.58
C GLY A 481 11.66 -35.87 -19.14
N SER A 482 12.56 -35.91 -18.16
CA SER A 482 12.26 -35.54 -16.77
C SER A 482 12.60 -34.07 -16.53
N SER A 483 11.61 -33.19 -16.59
CA SER A 483 11.69 -31.84 -16.03
C SER A 483 11.07 -31.83 -14.63
N SER A 484 11.86 -31.36 -13.67
CA SER A 484 11.50 -31.16 -12.28
C SER A 484 10.33 -30.17 -12.15
N ARG A 485 9.25 -30.59 -11.49
CA ARG A 485 8.17 -29.69 -11.07
C ARG A 485 8.63 -28.84 -9.89
N ALA A 486 8.94 -27.57 -10.17
CA ALA A 486 8.95 -26.52 -9.17
C ALA A 486 7.51 -26.14 -8.76
N ALA A 487 7.34 -25.71 -7.50
CA ALA A 487 6.08 -25.25 -6.93
C ALA A 487 5.53 -24.00 -7.66
N PRO A 488 4.20 -23.78 -7.69
CA PRO A 488 3.63 -22.64 -8.39
C PRO A 488 3.77 -21.35 -7.57
N GLU A 489 4.59 -20.43 -8.06
CA GLU A 489 4.52 -19.02 -7.69
C GLU A 489 3.17 -18.45 -8.16
N ALA A 490 2.44 -17.80 -7.25
CA ALA A 490 1.21 -17.07 -7.54
C ALA A 490 1.53 -15.82 -8.39
N ARG A 491 1.67 -16.03 -9.70
CA ARG A 491 1.79 -14.97 -10.70
C ARG A 491 0.37 -14.49 -11.01
N ALA A 492 0.01 -13.30 -10.52
CA ALA A 492 -1.22 -12.63 -10.90
C ALA A 492 -1.18 -12.31 -12.41
N GLN A 493 -1.62 -13.25 -13.24
CA GLN A 493 -1.87 -13.00 -14.66
C GLN A 493 -3.16 -12.17 -14.76
N LEU A 494 -3.02 -10.92 -15.20
CA LEU A 494 -4.11 -10.03 -15.56
C LEU A 494 -4.47 -10.27 -17.04
N ILE A 495 -5.75 -10.57 -17.27
CA ILE A 495 -6.34 -10.96 -18.55
C ILE A 495 -6.22 -9.82 -19.58
N ALA A 496 -5.84 -10.20 -20.80
CA ALA A 496 -5.74 -9.33 -21.96
C ALA A 496 -7.09 -9.12 -22.63
N LEU A 497 -7.40 -7.87 -23.00
CA LEU A 497 -8.15 -7.57 -24.21
C LEU A 497 -7.45 -6.40 -24.92
N ASP A 498 -7.19 -6.63 -26.20
CA ASP A 498 -6.66 -5.74 -27.21
C ASP A 498 -7.84 -5.02 -27.85
N GLU A 499 -8.10 -3.78 -27.45
CA GLU A 499 -9.03 -2.91 -28.17
C GLU A 499 -8.23 -2.08 -29.17
N THR A 500 -7.93 -2.69 -30.31
CA THR A 500 -7.70 -1.93 -31.53
C THR A 500 -8.78 -2.28 -32.57
N ARG A 501 -9.50 -1.22 -32.97
CA ARG A 501 -10.12 -1.03 -34.29
C ARG A 501 -11.58 -1.49 -34.48
N ALA A 502 -12.54 -0.61 -34.19
CA ALA A 502 -13.73 -0.40 -35.03
C ALA A 502 -14.46 0.89 -34.64
N GLY A 503 -14.58 1.84 -35.57
CA GLY A 503 -15.33 3.08 -35.36
C GLY A 503 -15.26 4.04 -36.54
N ARG A 504 -15.51 3.56 -37.77
CA ARG A 504 -15.79 4.44 -38.91
C ARG A 504 -17.15 5.09 -38.68
N SER A 505 -17.15 6.40 -38.47
CA SER A 505 -18.34 7.25 -38.49
C SER A 505 -19.01 7.18 -39.86
N ARG A 506 -20.27 6.72 -39.91
CA ARG A 506 -21.17 6.95 -41.05
C ARG A 506 -21.75 8.35 -40.91
N ARG A 507 -21.52 9.19 -41.91
CA ARG A 507 -22.30 10.42 -42.14
C ARG A 507 -23.77 10.06 -42.40
N PRO A 508 -24.73 10.84 -41.93
CA PRO A 508 -26.09 10.77 -42.45
C PRO A 508 -26.14 11.47 -43.82
N LEU A 509 -26.91 10.88 -44.73
CA LEU A 509 -27.36 11.53 -45.95
C LEU A 509 -28.47 12.52 -45.58
N SER A 510 -28.26 13.78 -45.93
CA SER A 510 -29.26 14.79 -46.28
C SER A 510 -28.60 15.74 -47.26
#